data_AF-A0A2L2Z507-F1
#
_entry.id   AF-A0A2L2Z507-F1
#
_cell.length_a   1.000
_cell.length_b   1.000
_cell.length_c   1.000
_cell.angle_alpha   90.00
_cell.angle_beta   90.00
_cell.angle_gamma   90.00
#
_symmetry.space_group_name_H-M   'P 1'
#
loop_
_entity.id
_entity.type
_entity.pdbx_description
1 polymer ?
#
loop_
_entity_poly.entity_id
_entity_poly.type
_entity_poly.pdbx_seq_one_letter_code
_entity_poly.pdbx_strand_id
1 'polypeptide(L)' 'LSDEFLKTLFLNQLPNFVQGILAISNEPLDALARQADQIIALSNPQQFETHAVSKYPDPIIAALSSKIEELTIKVD' A
#
# COMPACT_ATOMS: atom_id res chain seq x y z
N LEU A 1 2.69 -15.36 30.70
CA LEU A 1 3.36 -14.95 29.44
C LEU A 1 4.23 -13.74 29.81
N SER A 2 5.54 -13.76 29.56
CA SER A 2 6.39 -12.63 29.97
C SER A 2 6.26 -11.47 28.98
N ASP A 3 6.23 -10.25 29.49
CA ASP A 3 6.09 -9.02 28.70
C ASP A 3 7.27 -8.86 27.71
N GLU A 4 8.45 -9.32 28.11
CA GLU A 4 9.66 -9.32 27.30
C GLU A 4 9.58 -10.27 26.09
N PHE A 5 8.91 -11.41 26.27
CA PHE A 5 8.65 -12.36 25.17
C PHE A 5 7.65 -11.79 24.17
N LEU A 6 6.60 -11.11 24.66
CA LEU A 6 5.63 -10.42 23.81
C LEU A 6 6.26 -9.28 23.01
N LYS A 7 7.16 -8.50 23.63
CA LYS A 7 7.95 -7.47 22.94
C LYS A 7 8.81 -8.07 21.83
N THR A 8 9.51 -9.17 22.12
CA THR A 8 10.34 -9.86 21.13
C THR A 8 9.52 -10.37 19.95
N LEU A 9 8.36 -11.00 20.22
CA LEU A 9 7.46 -11.46 19.17
C LEU A 9 6.90 -10.30 18.34
N PHE A 10 6.51 -9.22 19.00
CA PHE A 10 5.98 -8.03 18.33
C PHE A 10 7.01 -7.40 17.40
N LEU A 11 8.25 -7.21 17.88
CA LEU A 11 9.35 -6.70 17.07
C LEU A 11 9.62 -7.62 15.87
N ASN A 12 9.66 -8.94 16.06
CA ASN A 12 9.90 -9.90 14.98
C ASN A 12 8.83 -9.90 13.87
N GLN A 13 7.59 -9.50 14.19
CA GLN A 13 6.51 -9.38 13.19
C GLN A 13 6.57 -8.07 12.39
N LEU A 14 7.30 -7.06 12.88
CA LEU A 14 7.40 -5.77 12.23
C LEU A 14 8.44 -5.76 11.10
N PRO A 15 8.32 -4.86 10.11
CA PRO A 15 9.33 -4.70 9.08
C PRO A 15 10.70 -4.28 9.64
N ASN A 16 11.80 -4.69 9.00
CA ASN A 16 13.18 -4.43 9.45
C ASN A 16 13.49 -2.96 9.76
N PHE A 17 12.89 -2.02 9.02
CA PHE A 17 13.08 -0.58 9.27
C PHE A 17 12.42 -0.12 10.57
N VAL A 18 11.26 -0.68 10.92
CA VAL A 18 10.57 -0.41 12.18
C VAL A 18 11.33 -1.06 13.33
N GLN A 19 11.81 -2.30 13.15
CA GLN A 19 12.62 -3.01 14.14
C GLN A 19 13.87 -2.22 14.53
N GLY A 20 14.62 -1.68 13.56
CA GLY A 20 15.83 -0.91 13.85
C GLY A 20 15.59 0.37 14.66
N ILE A 21 14.42 0.98 14.49
CA ILE A 21 14.02 2.19 15.23
C ILE A 21 13.50 1.82 16.63
N LEU A 22 12.73 0.74 16.74
CA LEU A 22 12.05 0.34 17.97
C LEU A 22 12.88 -0.56 18.89
N ALA A 23 13.91 -1.24 18.39
CA ALA A 23 14.77 -2.15 19.17
C ALA A 23 15.56 -1.44 20.30
N ILE A 24 15.67 -0.11 20.24
CA ILE A 24 16.37 0.71 21.23
C ILE A 24 15.38 1.25 22.28
N SER A 25 14.07 1.18 22.02
CA SER A 25 13.02 1.69 22.90
C SER A 25 12.71 0.68 24.01
N ASN A 26 12.79 1.10 25.28
CA ASN A 26 12.42 0.27 26.43
C ASN A 26 10.98 0.52 26.91
N GLU A 27 10.14 1.10 26.05
CA GLU A 27 8.77 1.45 26.38
C GLU A 27 7.86 0.22 26.58
N PRO A 28 6.73 0.37 27.29
CA PRO A 28 5.71 -0.68 27.36
C PRO A 28 5.15 -1.03 25.98
N LEU A 29 4.68 -2.26 25.81
CA LEU A 29 4.25 -2.82 24.52
C LEU A 29 3.19 -1.94 23.81
N ASP A 30 2.25 -1.37 24.56
CA ASP A 30 1.22 -0.48 24.01
C ASP A 30 1.79 0.77 23.35
N ALA A 31 2.86 1.34 23.92
CA ALA A 31 3.51 2.52 23.38
C ALA A 31 4.40 2.15 22.17
N LEU A 32 5.08 1.00 22.24
CA LEU A 32 5.83 0.42 21.11
C LEU A 32 4.92 0.17 19.89
N ALA A 33 3.71 -0.31 20.12
CA ALA A 33 2.72 -0.53 19.07
C ALA A 33 2.29 0.78 18.39
N ARG A 34 2.00 1.82 19.18
CA ARG A 34 1.68 3.15 18.63
C ARG A 34 2.83 3.74 17.83
N GLN A 35 4.06 3.58 18.30
CA GLN A 35 5.25 4.04 17.58
C GLN A 35 5.43 3.27 16.27
N ALA A 36 5.24 1.95 16.27
CA ALA A 36 5.27 1.13 15.05
C ALA A 36 4.25 1.62 14.03
N ASP A 37 3.00 1.86 14.45
CA ASP A 37 1.93 2.36 13.58
C ASP A 37 2.28 3.73 12.97
N GLN A 38 2.82 4.64 13.78
CA GLN A 38 3.26 5.96 13.30
C GLN A 38 4.39 5.85 12.28
N ILE A 39 5.38 5.00 12.54
CA ILE A 39 6.51 4.77 11.64
C ILE A 39 6.01 4.17 10.31
N ILE A 40 5.10 3.20 10.35
CA ILE A 40 4.49 2.61 9.15
C ILE A 40 3.71 3.67 8.36
N ALA A 41 2.91 4.50 9.04
CA ALA A 41 2.14 5.57 8.41
C ALA A 41 3.03 6.61 7.72
N LEU A 42 4.17 6.97 8.32
CA LEU A 42 5.16 7.88 7.73
C LEU A 42 5.93 7.24 6.57
N SER A 43 6.18 5.93 6.64
CA SER A 43 6.97 5.19 5.66
C SER A 43 6.18 4.76 4.43
N ASN A 44 4.85 4.85 4.49
CA ASN A 44 3.97 4.70 3.35
C ASN A 44 3.42 6.08 2.98
N PRO A 45 4.24 7.01 2.43
CA PRO A 45 3.65 8.14 1.73
C PRO A 45 2.75 7.50 0.68
N GLN A 46 1.46 7.83 0.69
CA GLN A 46 0.54 7.41 -0.37
C GLN A 46 1.18 7.83 -1.69
N GLN A 47 1.90 6.91 -2.31
CA GLN A 47 2.34 7.03 -3.68
C GLN A 47 1.06 6.85 -4.44
N PHE A 48 0.37 7.97 -4.67
CA PHE A 48 -0.66 8.02 -5.68
C PHE A 48 0.01 7.50 -6.94
N GLU A 49 -0.31 6.28 -7.35
CA GLU A 49 0.03 5.79 -8.68
C GLU A 49 -0.73 6.69 -9.64
N THR A 50 -0.10 7.80 -10.01
CA THR A 50 -0.59 8.64 -11.08
C THR A 50 -0.35 7.85 -12.34
N HIS A 51 -1.31 7.00 -12.73
CA HIS A 51 -1.38 6.49 -14.09
C HIS A 51 -1.49 7.73 -14.97
N ALA A 52 -0.39 8.06 -15.66
CA ALA A 52 -0.40 9.13 -16.64
C ALA A 52 -1.52 8.79 -17.62
N VAL A 53 -2.57 9.61 -17.65
CA VAL A 53 -3.59 9.52 -18.69
C VAL A 53 -2.86 9.89 -19.97
N SER A 54 -2.40 8.86 -20.71
CA SER A 54 -1.81 9.03 -22.03
C SER A 54 -2.78 9.87 -22.85
N LYS A 55 -2.31 11.03 -23.32
CA LYS A 55 -3.07 11.93 -24.19
C LYS A 55 -3.43 11.28 -25.54
N TYR A 56 -2.84 10.12 -25.81
CA TYR A 56 -3.17 9.26 -26.93
C TYR A 56 -4.09 8.15 -26.42
N PRO A 57 -5.32 8.03 -26.97
CA PRO A 57 -6.19 6.91 -26.62
C PRO A 57 -5.45 5.62 -26.94
N ASP A 58 -5.41 4.70 -25.98
CA ASP A 58 -4.84 3.38 -26.19
C ASP A 58 -5.44 2.79 -27.48
N PRO A 59 -4.63 2.18 -28.36
CA PRO A 59 -5.13 1.61 -29.61
C PRO A 59 -6.26 0.61 -29.39
N ILE A 60 -6.32 0.02 -28.20
CA ILE A 60 -7.37 -0.87 -27.72
C ILE A 60 -8.71 -0.13 -27.52
N ILE A 61 -8.69 1.08 -26.95
CA ILE A 61 -9.91 1.90 -26.74
C ILE A 61 -10.49 2.36 -28.08
N ALA A 62 -9.64 2.77 -29.03
CA ALA A 62 -10.08 3.14 -30.37
C ALA A 62 -10.65 1.94 -31.15
N ALA A 63 -10.05 0.75 -30.99
CA ALA A 63 -10.58 -0.46 -31.60
C ALA A 63 -11.92 -0.89 -30.97
N LEU A 64 -12.06 -0.75 -29.65
CA LEU A 64 -13.30 -1.06 -28.93
C LEU A 64 -14.43 -0.09 -29.31
N SER A 65 -14.15 1.22 -29.43
CA SER A 65 -15.16 2.20 -29.84
C SER A 65 -15.66 1.94 -31.26
N SER A 66 -14.76 1.64 -32.19
CA SER A 66 -15.13 1.26 -33.56
C SER A 66 -15.96 -0.03 -33.58
N LYS A 67 -15.64 -1.01 -32.73
CA LYS A 67 -16.42 -2.26 -32.64
C LYS A 67 -17.81 -2.05 -32.07
N ILE A 68 -17.96 -1.16 -31.09
CA ILE A 68 -19.25 -0.77 -30.53
C ILE A 68 -20.12 -0.07 -31.57
N GLU A 69 -19.54 0.81 -32.38
CA GLU A 69 -20.24 1.50 -33.46
C GLU A 69 -20.73 0.52 -34.54
N GLU A 70 -19.88 -0.43 -34.95
CA GLU A 70 -20.23 -1.49 -35.90
C GLU A 70 -21.36 -2.41 -35.38
N LEU A 71 -21.34 -2.73 -34.09
CA LEU A 71 -22.38 -3.55 -33.45
C LEU A 71 -23.69 -2.79 -33.30
N THR A 72 -23.64 -1.48 -33.05
CA THR A 72 -24.84 -0.64 -32.93
C THR A 72 -25.57 -0.56 -34.27
N ILE A 73 -24.84 -0.44 -35.38
CA ILE A 73 -25.41 -0.43 -36.74
C ILE A 73 -26.05 -1.77 -37.12
N LYS A 74 -25.57 -2.89 -36.54
CA LYS A 74 -26.14 -4.23 -36.80
C LYS A 74 -27.36 -4.56 -35.95
N VAL A 75 -27.70 -3.71 -34.98
CA VAL A 75 -28.84 -3.91 -34.06
C VAL A 75 -30.09 -3.13 -34.51
N ASP A 76 -29.95 -2.18 -35.44
CA ASP A 76 -31.05 -1.59 -36.24
C ASP A 76 -31.34 -2.40 -37.51
#